data_AF-A0A0U0ZQX4-F1
#
_entry.id   AF-A0A0U0ZQX4-F1
#
_cell.length_a   1.000
_cell.length_b   1.000
_cell.length_c   1.000
_cell.angle_alpha   90.00
_cell.angle_beta   90.00
_cell.angle_gamma   90.00
#
_symmetry.space_group_name_H-M   'P 1'
#
loop_
_entity.id
_entity.type
_entity.pdbx_description
1 polymer ?
#
loop_
_entity_poly.entity_id
_entity_poly.type
_entity_poly.pdbx_seq_one_letter_code
_entity_poly.pdbx_strand_id
1 'polypeptide(L)'
;MSTNILRTRRRTARLTADATTPSDRPAPVADLVGAARRLAEHHLKDDLPDRWAHTMMVAAEARRLADILAPGVADLIESAAWLHDVAYAENLAHTKFHPVDGAAFAAAQGFPSSVAQLVAHHSGAEHEARERGLLAQLHQFPSPPTLWLDIVSCADLCTGPTGEIVDPAERLGEVLDRYAPDHPVHRAIAGSSMALIESANQIIEHAQVQAEIRRTAAARRAQIQDGAAVSTVKALAAQHGWRYTEDSADRCTLITGSGHQIVLWWGEKGTDADYAIHNSPAGDTHADGTGESTVLDSVEQWITAAR
;
A
#
# COMPACT_ATOMS: atom_id res chain seq x y z
N MET A 1 -59.84 44.14 -15.27
CA MET A 1 -59.35 44.47 -13.91
C MET A 1 -59.93 43.41 -12.98
N SER A 2 -59.21 42.55 -12.25
CA SER A 2 -57.78 42.28 -12.11
C SER A 2 -57.67 40.86 -11.56
N THR A 3 -56.73 40.10 -12.10
CA THR A 3 -56.23 38.81 -11.63
C THR A 3 -55.67 38.96 -10.21
N ASN A 4 -56.04 38.09 -9.27
CA ASN A 4 -55.39 38.05 -7.95
C ASN A 4 -54.76 36.67 -7.73
N ILE A 5 -53.45 36.62 -7.97
CA ILE A 5 -52.57 35.47 -7.76
C ILE A 5 -52.20 35.42 -6.28
N LEU A 6 -52.71 34.44 -5.56
CA LEU A 6 -52.28 34.13 -4.19
C LEU A 6 -50.92 33.42 -4.25
N ARG A 7 -49.87 34.20 -3.96
CA ARG A 7 -48.48 33.77 -3.89
C ARG A 7 -48.21 33.17 -2.51
N THR A 8 -48.39 31.86 -2.35
CA THR A 8 -47.99 31.12 -1.15
C THR A 8 -46.47 31.00 -1.09
N ARG A 9 -45.85 31.74 -0.16
CA ARG A 9 -44.42 31.65 0.16
C ARG A 9 -44.11 30.27 0.75
N ARG A 10 -43.41 29.41 0.00
CA ARG A 10 -42.76 28.21 0.53
C ARG A 10 -41.66 28.65 1.51
N ARG A 11 -41.80 28.30 2.78
CA ARG A 11 -40.75 28.38 3.80
C ARG A 11 -39.76 27.24 3.50
N THR A 12 -38.61 27.56 2.93
CA THR A 12 -37.48 26.64 2.85
C THR A 12 -36.85 26.54 4.23
N ALA A 13 -37.10 25.42 4.93
CA ALA A 13 -36.33 25.05 6.11
C ALA A 13 -34.92 24.71 5.63
N ARG A 14 -33.98 25.61 5.88
CA ARG A 14 -32.54 25.39 5.69
C ARG A 14 -32.10 24.43 6.79
N LEU A 15 -31.93 23.15 6.45
CA LEU A 15 -31.20 22.19 7.28
C LEU A 15 -29.77 22.70 7.40
N THR A 16 -29.43 23.23 8.57
CA THR A 16 -28.04 23.51 8.94
C THR A 16 -27.35 22.16 9.12
N ALA A 17 -26.41 21.86 8.22
CA ALA A 17 -25.44 20.80 8.43
C ALA A 17 -24.69 21.12 9.72
N ASP A 18 -24.79 20.22 10.69
CA ASP A 18 -24.04 20.30 11.94
C ASP A 18 -22.57 20.09 11.59
N ALA A 19 -21.79 21.16 11.69
CA ALA A 19 -20.36 21.13 11.42
C ALA A 19 -19.67 20.55 12.65
N THR A 20 -19.30 19.28 12.59
CA THR A 20 -18.48 18.61 13.59
C THR A 20 -17.20 19.43 13.80
N THR A 21 -16.97 19.87 15.03
CA THR A 21 -15.76 20.63 15.39
C THR A 21 -14.49 19.79 15.14
N PRO A 22 -13.35 20.40 14.78
CA PRO A 22 -12.09 19.68 14.52
C PRO A 22 -11.54 18.85 15.70
N SER A 23 -12.11 19.01 16.90
CA SER A 23 -11.64 18.42 18.15
C SER A 23 -12.15 17.00 18.41
N ASP A 24 -13.16 16.52 17.68
CA ASP A 24 -13.72 15.16 17.83
C ASP A 24 -13.08 14.13 16.90
N ARG A 25 -12.07 14.53 16.12
CA ARG A 25 -11.37 13.59 15.24
C ARG A 25 -10.42 12.75 16.10
N PRO A 26 -10.54 11.40 16.10
CA PRO A 26 -9.61 10.55 16.83
C PRO A 26 -8.17 10.86 16.41
N ALA A 27 -7.26 10.84 17.37
CA ALA A 27 -5.84 11.10 17.12
C ALA A 27 -5.30 10.13 16.06
N PRO A 28 -4.38 10.56 15.17
CA PRO A 28 -3.82 9.68 14.16
C PRO A 28 -3.18 8.45 14.82
N VAL A 29 -3.56 7.27 14.38
CA VAL A 29 -2.98 6.01 14.84
C VAL A 29 -1.53 5.94 14.36
N ALA A 30 -0.56 6.06 15.29
CA ALA A 30 0.87 6.13 14.97
C ALA A 30 1.47 4.81 14.44
N ASP A 31 0.85 3.68 14.80
CA ASP A 31 1.20 2.33 14.37
C ASP A 31 -0.07 1.69 13.79
N LEU A 32 -0.33 1.94 12.51
CA LEU A 32 -1.55 1.50 11.84
C LEU A 32 -1.68 -0.04 11.88
N VAL A 33 -0.62 -0.73 11.45
CA VAL A 33 -0.62 -2.20 11.34
C VAL A 33 -0.79 -2.85 12.71
N GLY A 34 0.00 -2.44 13.70
CA GLY A 34 -0.11 -3.03 15.02
C GLY A 34 -1.43 -2.71 15.72
N ALA A 35 -2.01 -1.52 15.49
CA ALA A 35 -3.35 -1.21 15.98
C ALA A 35 -4.42 -2.09 15.31
N ALA A 36 -4.37 -2.23 13.99
CA ALA A 36 -5.32 -3.05 13.22
C ALA A 36 -5.27 -4.51 13.68
N ARG A 37 -4.06 -5.06 13.80
CA ARG A 37 -3.83 -6.41 14.32
C ARG A 37 -4.41 -6.61 15.73
N ARG A 38 -4.17 -5.68 16.65
CA ARG A 38 -4.69 -5.79 18.03
C ARG A 38 -6.22 -5.79 18.06
N LEU A 39 -6.85 -4.98 17.22
CA LEU A 39 -8.32 -4.96 17.10
C LEU A 39 -8.85 -6.25 16.49
N ALA A 40 -8.25 -6.73 15.40
CA ALA A 40 -8.62 -8.00 14.78
C ALA A 40 -8.46 -9.17 15.77
N GLU A 41 -7.34 -9.23 16.49
CA GLU A 41 -7.09 -10.23 17.53
C GLU A 41 -8.16 -10.17 18.63
N HIS A 42 -8.48 -8.97 19.12
CA HIS A 42 -9.48 -8.78 20.18
C HIS A 42 -10.87 -9.26 19.78
N HIS A 43 -11.28 -9.04 18.53
CA HIS A 43 -12.63 -9.35 18.06
C HIS A 43 -12.79 -10.76 17.47
N LEU A 44 -11.71 -11.39 16.99
CA LEU A 44 -11.80 -12.63 16.22
C LEU A 44 -11.20 -13.84 16.94
N LYS A 45 -10.12 -13.68 17.71
CA LYS A 45 -9.28 -14.82 18.13
C LYS A 45 -10.01 -15.86 18.96
N ASP A 46 -10.77 -15.41 19.97
CA ASP A 46 -11.41 -16.32 20.92
C ASP A 46 -12.78 -16.79 20.43
N ASP A 47 -13.55 -15.91 19.76
CA ASP A 47 -14.92 -16.20 19.32
C ASP A 47 -15.02 -16.79 17.90
N LEU A 48 -14.03 -16.51 17.04
CA LEU A 48 -14.02 -16.87 15.61
C LEU A 48 -12.62 -17.36 15.17
N PRO A 49 -12.09 -18.45 15.75
CA PRO A 49 -10.69 -18.87 15.58
C PRO A 49 -10.29 -19.17 14.13
N ASP A 50 -11.18 -19.79 13.33
CA ASP A 50 -10.92 -20.04 11.90
C ASP A 50 -10.79 -18.73 11.13
N ARG A 51 -11.68 -17.76 11.42
CA ARG A 51 -11.63 -16.43 10.79
C ARG A 51 -10.40 -15.66 11.22
N TRP A 52 -9.98 -15.77 12.47
CA TRP A 52 -8.71 -15.22 12.93
C TRP A 52 -7.52 -15.79 12.15
N ALA A 53 -7.47 -17.12 11.95
CA ALA A 53 -6.43 -17.76 11.14
C ALA A 53 -6.43 -17.27 9.69
N HIS A 54 -7.62 -17.16 9.08
CA HIS A 54 -7.81 -16.57 7.77
C HIS A 54 -7.29 -15.12 7.71
N THR A 55 -7.76 -14.24 8.60
CA THR A 55 -7.37 -12.82 8.65
C THR A 55 -5.86 -12.64 8.81
N MET A 56 -5.20 -13.45 9.63
CA MET A 56 -3.73 -13.42 9.77
C MET A 56 -3.03 -13.68 8.43
N MET A 57 -3.51 -14.66 7.67
CA MET A 57 -2.89 -15.07 6.42
C MET A 57 -3.21 -14.08 5.28
N VAL A 58 -4.42 -13.52 5.25
CA VAL A 58 -4.77 -12.41 4.35
C VAL A 58 -3.88 -11.20 4.61
N ALA A 59 -3.65 -10.83 5.87
CA ALA A 59 -2.76 -9.71 6.21
C ALA A 59 -1.31 -9.96 5.79
N ALA A 60 -0.79 -11.18 6.00
CA ALA A 60 0.55 -11.56 5.58
C ALA A 60 0.71 -11.52 4.05
N GLU A 61 -0.27 -12.03 3.31
CA GLU A 61 -0.24 -12.03 1.84
C GLU A 61 -0.42 -10.62 1.27
N ALA A 62 -1.34 -9.83 1.82
CA ALA A 62 -1.52 -8.43 1.46
C ALA A 62 -0.22 -7.63 1.67
N ARG A 63 0.48 -7.87 2.79
CA ARG A 63 1.79 -7.25 3.05
C ARG A 63 2.81 -7.65 1.99
N ARG A 64 2.94 -8.94 1.70
CA ARG A 64 3.89 -9.46 0.70
C ARG A 64 3.65 -8.84 -0.68
N LEU A 65 2.39 -8.77 -1.11
CA LEU A 65 2.00 -8.17 -2.39
C LEU A 65 2.25 -6.65 -2.39
N ALA A 66 1.90 -5.96 -1.30
CA ALA A 66 2.06 -4.51 -1.20
C ALA A 66 3.53 -4.07 -1.20
N ASP A 67 4.45 -4.81 -0.56
CA ASP A 67 5.89 -4.50 -0.62
C ASP A 67 6.44 -4.57 -2.06
N ILE A 68 5.80 -5.36 -2.94
CA ILE A 68 6.17 -5.52 -4.36
C ILE A 68 5.47 -4.47 -5.23
N LEU A 69 4.16 -4.30 -5.06
CA LEU A 69 3.32 -3.55 -5.99
C LEU A 69 3.03 -2.11 -5.54
N ALA A 70 3.07 -1.85 -4.24
CA ALA A 70 2.67 -0.58 -3.64
C ALA A 70 3.49 -0.22 -2.37
N PRO A 71 4.84 -0.24 -2.42
CA PRO A 71 5.69 -0.15 -1.22
C PRO A 71 5.50 1.14 -0.42
N GLY A 72 5.07 2.23 -1.06
CA GLY A 72 4.80 3.52 -0.38
C GLY A 72 3.55 3.54 0.50
N VAL A 73 2.69 2.51 0.42
CA VAL A 73 1.42 2.43 1.15
C VAL A 73 1.16 1.05 1.75
N ALA A 74 2.19 0.23 1.91
CA ALA A 74 2.07 -1.15 2.39
C ALA A 74 1.36 -1.24 3.76
N ASP A 75 1.68 -0.35 4.68
CA ASP A 75 1.09 -0.33 6.02
C ASP A 75 -0.43 -0.03 5.99
N LEU A 76 -0.91 0.78 5.02
CA LEU A 76 -2.34 1.06 4.84
C LEU A 76 -3.08 -0.19 4.33
N ILE A 77 -2.49 -0.87 3.34
CA ILE A 77 -3.06 -2.09 2.73
C ILE A 77 -3.09 -3.23 3.75
N GLU A 78 -1.99 -3.44 4.49
CA GLU A 78 -1.91 -4.45 5.54
C GLU A 78 -2.92 -4.16 6.67
N SER A 79 -3.07 -2.89 7.07
CA SER A 79 -4.07 -2.51 8.09
C SER A 79 -5.50 -2.79 7.62
N ALA A 80 -5.81 -2.55 6.35
CA ALA A 80 -7.11 -2.90 5.79
C ALA A 80 -7.33 -4.42 5.76
N ALA A 81 -6.29 -5.18 5.40
CA ALA A 81 -6.34 -6.64 5.41
C ALA A 81 -6.55 -7.23 6.81
N TRP A 82 -5.96 -6.64 7.86
CA TRP A 82 -6.27 -7.03 9.25
C TRP A 82 -7.74 -6.76 9.63
N LEU A 83 -8.36 -5.73 9.07
CA LEU A 83 -9.71 -5.28 9.46
C LEU A 83 -10.82 -5.74 8.50
N HIS A 84 -10.50 -6.35 7.36
CA HIS A 84 -11.48 -6.62 6.30
C HIS A 84 -12.69 -7.43 6.80
N ASP A 85 -12.41 -8.40 7.68
CA ASP A 85 -13.38 -9.36 8.22
C ASP A 85 -13.73 -9.12 9.70
N VAL A 86 -13.27 -8.02 10.29
CA VAL A 86 -13.43 -7.77 11.74
C VAL A 86 -14.90 -7.72 12.17
N ALA A 87 -15.78 -7.25 11.27
CA ALA A 87 -17.21 -7.12 11.55
C ALA A 87 -18.02 -8.40 11.34
N TYR A 88 -17.36 -9.54 11.17
CA TYR A 88 -17.99 -10.83 11.46
C TYR A 88 -18.21 -11.05 12.97
N ALA A 89 -17.47 -10.33 13.83
CA ALA A 89 -17.74 -10.32 15.26
C ALA A 89 -19.14 -9.77 15.55
N GLU A 90 -19.94 -10.50 16.34
CA GLU A 90 -21.36 -10.22 16.53
C GLU A 90 -21.63 -8.82 17.12
N ASN A 91 -20.73 -8.34 17.98
CA ASN A 91 -20.82 -7.01 18.59
C ASN A 91 -20.58 -5.85 17.61
N LEU A 92 -20.09 -6.12 16.39
CA LEU A 92 -19.84 -5.14 15.34
C LEU A 92 -20.82 -5.26 14.15
N ALA A 93 -21.58 -6.35 14.07
CA ALA A 93 -22.44 -6.69 12.91
C ALA A 93 -23.78 -5.91 12.88
N HIS A 94 -23.73 -4.60 12.67
CA HIS A 94 -24.90 -3.72 12.68
C HIS A 94 -25.84 -3.91 11.49
N THR A 95 -25.31 -3.93 10.27
CA THR A 95 -26.08 -4.14 9.03
C THR A 95 -26.13 -5.60 8.60
N LYS A 96 -25.35 -6.47 9.28
CA LYS A 96 -25.10 -7.87 8.90
C LYS A 96 -24.43 -7.99 7.53
N PHE A 97 -23.67 -6.97 7.16
CA PHE A 97 -22.85 -6.92 5.97
C PHE A 97 -21.48 -6.40 6.38
N HIS A 98 -20.57 -7.35 6.60
CA HIS A 98 -19.28 -7.09 7.25
C HIS A 98 -18.40 -6.04 6.56
N PRO A 99 -18.42 -5.82 5.22
CA PRO A 99 -17.58 -4.78 4.63
C PRO A 99 -17.99 -3.37 5.09
N VAL A 100 -19.30 -3.08 5.13
CA VAL A 100 -19.81 -1.79 5.60
C VAL A 100 -19.61 -1.63 7.10
N ASP A 101 -19.95 -2.67 7.87
CA ASP A 101 -19.84 -2.65 9.33
C ASP A 101 -18.36 -2.51 9.77
N GLY A 102 -17.46 -3.21 9.10
CA GLY A 102 -16.01 -3.16 9.33
C GLY A 102 -15.41 -1.81 8.94
N ALA A 103 -15.85 -1.22 7.83
CA ALA A 103 -15.41 0.10 7.41
C ALA A 103 -15.87 1.19 8.38
N ALA A 104 -17.10 1.11 8.88
CA ALA A 104 -17.62 2.01 9.90
C ALA A 104 -16.84 1.86 11.21
N PHE A 105 -16.52 0.63 11.61
CA PHE A 105 -15.68 0.35 12.78
C PHE A 105 -14.27 0.94 12.61
N ALA A 106 -13.59 0.68 11.49
CA ALA A 106 -12.26 1.22 11.22
C ALA A 106 -12.23 2.77 11.29
N ALA A 107 -13.24 3.42 10.70
CA ALA A 107 -13.38 4.87 10.77
C ALA A 107 -13.59 5.36 12.22
N ALA A 108 -14.41 4.68 13.02
CA ALA A 108 -14.63 5.02 14.43
C ALA A 108 -13.39 4.83 15.30
N GLN A 109 -12.52 3.88 14.96
CA GLN A 109 -11.22 3.66 15.63
C GLN A 109 -10.14 4.66 15.18
N GLY A 110 -10.45 5.57 14.26
CA GLY A 110 -9.53 6.61 13.81
C GLY A 110 -8.51 6.19 12.76
N PHE A 111 -8.75 5.09 12.05
CA PHE A 111 -7.94 4.74 10.90
C PHE A 111 -8.11 5.75 9.75
N PRO A 112 -7.10 5.92 8.89
CA PRO A 112 -7.20 6.72 7.68
C PRO A 112 -8.38 6.29 6.82
N SER A 113 -9.02 7.25 6.13
CA SER A 113 -10.19 6.95 5.29
C SER A 113 -9.89 5.91 4.22
N SER A 114 -8.65 5.84 3.71
CA SER A 114 -8.23 4.82 2.75
C SER A 114 -8.33 3.40 3.31
N VAL A 115 -8.06 3.18 4.60
CA VAL A 115 -8.23 1.86 5.24
C VAL A 115 -9.71 1.49 5.27
N ALA A 116 -10.58 2.40 5.73
CA ALA A 116 -12.02 2.16 5.76
C ALA A 116 -12.60 1.93 4.35
N GLN A 117 -12.12 2.65 3.35
CA GLN A 117 -12.52 2.45 1.95
C GLN A 117 -12.09 1.08 1.43
N LEU A 118 -10.86 0.63 1.72
CA LEU A 118 -10.41 -0.70 1.33
C LEU A 118 -11.26 -1.79 2.00
N VAL A 119 -11.53 -1.65 3.31
CA VAL A 119 -12.41 -2.57 4.05
C VAL A 119 -13.82 -2.56 3.48
N ALA A 120 -14.38 -1.40 3.11
CA ALA A 120 -15.74 -1.33 2.57
C ALA A 120 -15.89 -2.06 1.23
N HIS A 121 -14.87 -1.99 0.37
CA HIS A 121 -14.98 -2.40 -1.03
C HIS A 121 -14.35 -3.76 -1.36
N HIS A 122 -13.69 -4.42 -0.39
CA HIS A 122 -12.94 -5.66 -0.64
C HIS A 122 -13.79 -6.77 -1.29
N SER A 123 -13.13 -7.63 -2.07
CA SER A 123 -13.68 -8.88 -2.60
C SER A 123 -15.00 -8.72 -3.36
N GLY A 124 -15.16 -7.59 -4.05
CA GLY A 124 -16.33 -7.31 -4.87
C GLY A 124 -17.58 -6.93 -4.07
N ALA A 125 -17.42 -6.43 -2.83
CA ALA A 125 -18.49 -6.06 -1.90
C ALA A 125 -19.64 -5.23 -2.52
N GLU A 126 -19.39 -4.44 -3.56
CA GLU A 126 -20.44 -3.71 -4.29
C GLU A 126 -21.53 -4.63 -4.86
N HIS A 127 -21.17 -5.82 -5.36
CA HIS A 127 -22.12 -6.79 -5.89
C HIS A 127 -23.06 -7.29 -4.77
N GLU A 128 -22.50 -7.63 -3.61
CA GLU A 128 -23.29 -8.09 -2.47
C GLU A 128 -24.12 -6.96 -1.84
N ALA A 129 -23.56 -5.75 -1.77
CA ALA A 129 -24.29 -4.57 -1.32
C ALA A 129 -25.52 -4.31 -2.19
N ARG A 130 -25.43 -4.52 -3.51
CA ARG A 130 -26.58 -4.45 -4.43
C ARG A 130 -27.64 -5.50 -4.09
N GLU A 131 -27.23 -6.75 -3.88
CA GLU A 131 -28.14 -7.85 -3.52
C GLU A 131 -28.82 -7.65 -2.17
N ARG A 132 -28.17 -6.94 -1.25
CA ARG A 132 -28.69 -6.61 0.09
C ARG A 132 -29.44 -5.29 0.18
N GLY A 133 -29.44 -4.48 -0.88
CA GLY A 133 -30.01 -3.13 -0.85
C GLY A 133 -29.21 -2.13 0.01
N LEU A 134 -27.91 -2.36 0.18
CA LEU A 134 -26.99 -1.59 1.03
C LEU A 134 -26.01 -0.69 0.24
N LEU A 135 -26.24 -0.48 -1.06
CA LEU A 135 -25.37 0.38 -1.89
C LEU A 135 -25.22 1.80 -1.33
N ALA A 136 -26.29 2.37 -0.75
CA ALA A 136 -26.23 3.72 -0.19
C ALA A 136 -25.28 3.81 1.02
N GLN A 137 -25.23 2.76 1.85
CA GLN A 137 -24.33 2.64 2.99
C GLN A 137 -22.89 2.41 2.52
N LEU A 138 -22.70 1.52 1.53
CA LEU A 138 -21.40 1.29 0.91
C LEU A 138 -20.81 2.59 0.33
N HIS A 139 -21.61 3.36 -0.42
CA HIS A 139 -21.16 4.59 -1.08
C HIS A 139 -20.86 5.75 -0.12
N GLN A 140 -21.08 5.60 1.19
CA GLN A 140 -20.53 6.53 2.18
C GLN A 140 -18.99 6.45 2.23
N PHE A 141 -18.43 5.32 1.80
CA PHE A 141 -17.01 5.10 1.60
C PHE A 141 -16.71 5.23 0.10
N PRO A 142 -16.02 6.28 -0.36
CA PRO A 142 -15.61 6.40 -1.76
C PRO A 142 -14.78 5.21 -2.24
N SER A 143 -14.86 4.85 -3.52
CA SER A 143 -14.04 3.78 -4.09
C SER A 143 -12.54 4.10 -3.90
N PRO A 144 -11.76 3.18 -3.30
CA PRO A 144 -10.31 3.36 -3.14
C PRO A 144 -9.59 3.20 -4.49
N PRO A 145 -8.28 3.54 -4.56
CA PRO A 145 -7.47 3.25 -5.75
C PRO A 145 -7.51 1.76 -6.11
N THR A 146 -7.79 1.46 -7.38
CA THR A 146 -8.03 0.10 -7.89
C THR A 146 -6.93 -0.88 -7.50
N LEU A 147 -5.65 -0.53 -7.74
CA LEU A 147 -4.52 -1.40 -7.40
C LEU A 147 -4.50 -1.80 -5.91
N TRP A 148 -4.85 -0.88 -5.00
CA TRP A 148 -4.82 -1.17 -3.57
C TRP A 148 -5.95 -2.11 -3.18
N LEU A 149 -7.13 -1.91 -3.78
CA LEU A 149 -8.29 -2.77 -3.57
C LEU A 149 -8.05 -4.18 -4.13
N ASP A 150 -7.48 -4.26 -5.32
CA ASP A 150 -7.16 -5.52 -5.98
C ASP A 150 -6.13 -6.31 -5.17
N ILE A 151 -5.15 -5.65 -4.52
CA ILE A 151 -4.20 -6.33 -3.61
C ILE A 151 -4.92 -6.95 -2.41
N VAL A 152 -5.80 -6.20 -1.73
CA VAL A 152 -6.55 -6.74 -0.57
C VAL A 152 -7.48 -7.87 -1.00
N SER A 153 -8.20 -7.68 -2.10
CA SER A 153 -9.15 -8.67 -2.63
C SER A 153 -8.43 -9.92 -3.13
N CYS A 154 -7.28 -9.78 -3.78
CA CYS A 154 -6.44 -10.91 -4.17
C CYS A 154 -5.93 -11.68 -2.95
N ALA A 155 -5.47 -10.98 -1.90
CA ALA A 155 -4.98 -11.63 -0.69
C ALA A 155 -6.09 -12.43 0.02
N ASP A 156 -7.32 -11.89 0.08
CA ASP A 156 -8.50 -12.60 0.61
C ASP A 156 -8.86 -13.82 -0.24
N LEU A 157 -9.00 -13.64 -1.57
CA LEU A 157 -9.39 -14.72 -2.47
C LEU A 157 -8.34 -15.84 -2.62
N CYS A 158 -7.07 -15.55 -2.35
CA CYS A 158 -5.99 -16.55 -2.30
C CYS A 158 -5.85 -17.23 -0.94
N THR A 159 -6.71 -16.89 0.04
CA THR A 159 -6.65 -17.41 1.40
C THR A 159 -7.94 -18.13 1.76
N GLY A 160 -7.84 -19.41 2.08
CA GLY A 160 -8.96 -20.22 2.51
C GLY A 160 -9.47 -19.86 3.92
N PRO A 161 -10.61 -20.42 4.34
CA PRO A 161 -11.27 -20.08 5.59
C PRO A 161 -10.46 -20.44 6.85
N THR A 162 -9.41 -21.26 6.74
CA THR A 162 -8.50 -21.59 7.85
C THR A 162 -7.08 -21.05 7.64
N GLY A 163 -6.88 -20.16 6.66
CA GLY A 163 -5.60 -19.52 6.36
C GLY A 163 -4.71 -20.28 5.37
N GLU A 164 -5.18 -21.39 4.82
CA GLU A 164 -4.47 -22.13 3.78
C GLU A 164 -4.43 -21.35 2.46
N ILE A 165 -3.37 -21.55 1.67
CA ILE A 165 -3.26 -20.95 0.34
C ILE A 165 -4.19 -21.72 -0.61
N VAL A 166 -5.03 -21.00 -1.34
CA VAL A 166 -5.99 -21.55 -2.30
C VAL A 166 -5.93 -20.81 -3.62
N ASP A 167 -6.37 -21.46 -4.69
CA ASP A 167 -6.60 -20.78 -5.97
C ASP A 167 -7.87 -19.89 -5.89
N PRO A 168 -7.86 -18.65 -6.42
CA PRO A 168 -9.05 -17.78 -6.40
C PRO A 168 -10.32 -18.40 -6.99
N ALA A 169 -10.19 -19.21 -8.04
CA ALA A 169 -11.35 -19.86 -8.65
C ALA A 169 -11.87 -20.99 -7.76
N GLU A 170 -10.99 -21.75 -7.12
CA GLU A 170 -11.37 -22.75 -6.11
C GLU A 170 -12.08 -22.08 -4.92
N ARG A 171 -11.53 -20.96 -4.44
CA ARG A 171 -12.12 -20.19 -3.33
C ARG A 171 -13.54 -19.72 -3.63
N LEU A 172 -13.76 -19.15 -4.81
CA LEU A 172 -15.10 -18.70 -5.21
C LEU A 172 -16.06 -19.85 -5.51
N GLY A 173 -15.55 -20.97 -6.04
CA GLY A 173 -16.35 -22.19 -6.22
C GLY A 173 -16.87 -22.72 -4.88
N GLU A 174 -16.01 -22.79 -3.87
CA GLU A 174 -16.39 -23.18 -2.51
C GLU A 174 -17.47 -22.25 -1.91
N VAL A 175 -17.35 -20.93 -2.13
CA VAL A 175 -18.37 -19.97 -1.66
C VAL A 175 -19.71 -20.20 -2.35
N LEU A 176 -19.73 -20.53 -3.64
CA LEU A 176 -20.96 -20.85 -4.38
C LEU A 176 -21.61 -22.14 -3.87
N ASP A 177 -20.82 -23.15 -3.49
CA ASP A 177 -21.32 -24.40 -2.92
C ASP A 177 -21.87 -24.23 -1.50
N ARG A 178 -21.29 -23.30 -0.73
CA ARG A 178 -21.67 -23.01 0.66
C ARG A 178 -23.05 -22.37 0.79
N TYR A 179 -23.46 -21.54 -0.18
CA TYR A 179 -24.68 -20.76 -0.11
C TYR A 179 -25.71 -21.20 -1.17
N ALA A 180 -26.98 -21.30 -0.76
CA ALA A 180 -28.06 -21.59 -1.69
C ALA A 180 -28.17 -20.52 -2.81
N PRO A 181 -28.65 -20.86 -4.02
CA PRO A 181 -28.69 -19.92 -5.15
C PRO A 181 -29.49 -18.62 -4.92
N ASP A 182 -30.44 -18.64 -3.99
CA ASP A 182 -31.25 -17.49 -3.58
C ASP A 182 -30.61 -16.66 -2.44
N HIS A 183 -29.45 -17.06 -1.94
CA HIS A 183 -28.72 -16.30 -0.94
C HIS A 183 -28.02 -15.08 -1.60
N PRO A 184 -28.02 -13.89 -0.95
CA PRO A 184 -27.37 -12.69 -1.50
C PRO A 184 -25.89 -12.88 -1.87
N VAL A 185 -25.13 -13.59 -1.03
CA VAL A 185 -23.71 -13.90 -1.29
C VAL A 185 -23.57 -14.74 -2.56
N HIS A 186 -24.40 -15.77 -2.75
CA HIS A 186 -24.33 -16.62 -3.93
C HIS A 186 -24.58 -15.79 -5.20
N ARG A 187 -25.64 -14.97 -5.23
CA ARG A 187 -25.94 -14.14 -6.41
C ARG A 187 -24.85 -13.11 -6.71
N ALA A 188 -24.29 -12.50 -5.67
CA ALA A 188 -23.19 -11.55 -5.80
C ALA A 188 -21.93 -12.20 -6.41
N ILE A 189 -21.52 -13.34 -5.86
CA ILE A 189 -20.38 -14.11 -6.37
C ILE A 189 -20.67 -14.62 -7.78
N ALA A 190 -21.81 -15.24 -8.05
CA ALA A 190 -22.18 -15.69 -9.39
C ALA A 190 -22.13 -14.57 -10.44
N GLY A 191 -22.49 -13.34 -10.07
CA GLY A 191 -22.44 -12.17 -10.93
C GLY A 191 -21.06 -11.52 -11.07
N SER A 192 -20.08 -11.87 -10.23
CA SER A 192 -18.76 -11.20 -10.17
C SER A 192 -17.55 -12.12 -10.27
N SER A 193 -17.71 -13.44 -10.14
CA SER A 193 -16.58 -14.38 -10.02
C SER A 193 -15.57 -14.25 -11.13
N MET A 194 -16.00 -14.14 -12.39
CA MET A 194 -15.08 -14.03 -13.52
C MET A 194 -14.19 -12.79 -13.40
N ALA A 195 -14.76 -11.64 -13.03
CA ALA A 195 -14.00 -10.40 -12.89
C ALA A 195 -13.07 -10.44 -11.67
N LEU A 196 -13.50 -11.05 -10.57
CA LEU A 196 -12.69 -11.22 -9.36
C LEU A 196 -11.50 -12.16 -9.60
N ILE A 197 -11.72 -13.29 -10.28
CA ILE A 197 -10.65 -14.23 -10.64
C ILE A 197 -9.64 -13.57 -11.57
N GLU A 198 -10.13 -12.85 -12.60
CA GLU A 198 -9.26 -12.15 -13.53
C GLU A 198 -8.40 -11.10 -12.83
N SER A 199 -9.00 -10.28 -11.95
CA SER A 199 -8.27 -9.28 -11.16
C SER A 199 -7.22 -9.94 -10.24
N ALA A 200 -7.57 -11.01 -9.53
CA ALA A 200 -6.64 -11.73 -8.66
C ALA A 200 -5.45 -12.31 -9.46
N ASN A 201 -5.73 -12.94 -10.61
CA ASN A 201 -4.69 -13.48 -11.49
C ASN A 201 -3.75 -12.39 -12.03
N GLN A 202 -4.29 -11.22 -12.39
CA GLN A 202 -3.48 -10.08 -12.82
C GLN A 202 -2.56 -9.57 -11.70
N ILE A 203 -3.03 -9.52 -10.46
CA ILE A 203 -2.20 -9.14 -9.30
C ILE A 203 -1.09 -10.16 -9.06
N ILE A 204 -1.41 -11.46 -9.11
CA ILE A 204 -0.44 -12.54 -8.93
C ILE A 204 0.64 -12.46 -10.02
N GLU A 205 0.25 -12.36 -11.29
CA GLU A 205 1.18 -12.25 -12.42
C GLU A 205 2.04 -10.99 -12.31
N HIS A 206 1.42 -9.84 -12.04
CA HIS A 206 2.14 -8.58 -11.88
C HIS A 206 3.17 -8.65 -10.75
N ALA A 207 2.81 -9.22 -9.60
CA ALA A 207 3.73 -9.42 -8.49
C ALA A 207 4.89 -10.35 -8.85
N GLN A 208 4.64 -11.42 -9.59
CA GLN A 208 5.68 -12.35 -10.06
C GLN A 208 6.67 -11.65 -11.01
N VAL A 209 6.15 -10.90 -11.99
CA VAL A 209 6.96 -10.13 -12.95
C VAL A 209 7.81 -9.09 -12.23
N GLN A 210 7.22 -8.30 -11.32
CA GLN A 210 7.95 -7.28 -10.57
C GLN A 210 9.00 -7.88 -9.63
N ALA A 211 8.69 -9.01 -8.99
CA ALA A 211 9.67 -9.73 -8.18
C ALA A 211 10.86 -10.22 -9.01
N GLU A 212 10.61 -10.73 -10.22
CA GLU A 212 11.67 -11.18 -11.12
C GLU A 212 12.54 -10.03 -11.62
N ILE A 213 11.93 -8.89 -11.99
CA ILE A 213 12.67 -7.67 -12.35
C ILE A 213 13.58 -7.24 -11.19
N ARG A 214 13.05 -7.19 -9.96
CA ARG A 214 13.83 -6.81 -8.77
C ARG A 214 14.96 -7.79 -8.49
N ARG A 215 14.72 -9.10 -8.62
CA ARG A 215 15.76 -10.14 -8.46
C ARG A 215 16.85 -10.01 -9.51
N THR A 216 16.47 -9.85 -10.78
CA THR A 216 17.43 -9.68 -11.88
C THR A 216 18.26 -8.41 -11.70
N ALA A 217 17.63 -7.30 -11.31
CA ALA A 217 18.33 -6.05 -11.01
C ALA A 217 19.29 -6.21 -9.82
N ALA A 218 18.88 -6.89 -8.75
CA ALA A 218 19.74 -7.17 -7.59
C ALA A 218 20.90 -8.11 -7.94
N ALA A 219 20.66 -9.15 -8.74
CA ALA A 219 21.70 -10.07 -9.20
C ALA A 219 22.71 -9.35 -10.11
N ARG A 220 22.24 -8.51 -11.03
CA ARG A 220 23.09 -7.65 -11.85
C ARG A 220 23.90 -6.70 -10.97
N ARG A 221 23.28 -6.10 -9.94
CA ARG A 221 23.98 -5.26 -8.96
C ARG A 221 25.08 -6.02 -8.21
N ALA A 222 24.81 -7.25 -7.77
CA ALA A 222 25.79 -8.07 -7.06
C ALA A 222 26.95 -8.56 -7.95
N GLN A 223 26.74 -8.61 -9.27
CA GLN A 223 27.79 -8.93 -10.25
C GLN A 223 28.67 -7.72 -10.61
N ILE A 224 28.23 -6.50 -10.31
CA ILE A 224 29.09 -5.31 -10.41
C ILE A 224 30.18 -5.45 -9.34
N GLN A 225 31.40 -5.78 -9.78
CA GLN A 225 32.58 -5.60 -8.94
C GLN A 225 32.95 -4.13 -8.96
N ASP A 226 32.65 -3.44 -7.87
CA ASP A 226 33.18 -2.11 -7.63
C ASP A 226 34.71 -2.19 -7.67
N GLY A 227 35.38 -1.39 -8.49
CA GLY A 227 36.83 -1.21 -8.41
C GLY A 227 37.23 -0.67 -7.03
N ALA A 228 38.53 -0.71 -6.68
CA ALA A 228 38.96 -0.33 -5.34
C ALA A 228 38.62 1.13 -5.00
N ALA A 229 38.69 2.03 -5.99
CA ALA A 229 38.27 3.43 -5.85
C ALA A 229 36.77 3.55 -5.52
N VAL A 230 35.89 2.94 -6.33
CA VAL A 230 34.43 2.97 -6.11
C VAL A 230 34.05 2.36 -4.77
N SER A 231 34.66 1.23 -4.41
CA SER A 231 34.47 0.56 -3.12
C SER A 231 34.84 1.48 -1.95
N THR A 232 35.94 2.23 -2.06
CA THR A 232 36.40 3.14 -1.02
C THR A 232 35.49 4.36 -0.89
N VAL A 233 35.06 4.97 -2.00
CA VAL A 233 34.11 6.09 -1.97
C VAL A 233 32.76 5.66 -1.37
N LYS A 234 32.26 4.48 -1.74
CA LYS A 234 31.05 3.90 -1.15
C LYS A 234 31.20 3.65 0.35
N ALA A 235 32.34 3.14 0.81
CA ALA A 235 32.62 2.94 2.23
C ALA A 235 32.67 4.26 3.01
N LEU A 236 33.32 5.30 2.46
CA LEU A 236 33.36 6.64 3.05
C LEU A 236 31.95 7.26 3.13
N ALA A 237 31.18 7.18 2.05
CA ALA A 237 29.80 7.66 2.03
C ALA A 237 28.94 7.01 3.13
N ALA A 238 29.10 5.70 3.34
CA ALA A 238 28.42 4.98 4.40
C ALA A 238 28.85 5.46 5.80
N GLN A 239 30.16 5.67 6.04
CA GLN A 239 30.67 6.20 7.30
C GLN A 239 30.13 7.59 7.63
N HIS A 240 29.90 8.42 6.62
CA HIS A 240 29.36 9.77 6.75
C HIS A 240 27.83 9.85 6.70
N GLY A 241 27.14 8.70 6.62
CA GLY A 241 25.68 8.63 6.64
C GLY A 241 25.01 9.15 5.37
N TRP A 242 25.73 9.22 4.25
CA TRP A 242 25.17 9.62 2.96
C TRP A 242 24.24 8.55 2.40
N ARG A 243 23.46 8.91 1.37
CA ARG A 243 22.47 8.02 0.76
C ARG A 243 22.68 7.93 -0.73
N TYR A 244 22.53 6.72 -1.27
CA TYR A 244 22.47 6.51 -2.71
C TYR A 244 21.11 6.99 -3.22
N THR A 245 21.11 7.77 -4.29
CA THR A 245 19.92 7.99 -5.13
C THR A 245 19.99 7.20 -6.43
N GLU A 246 21.20 6.80 -6.83
CA GLU A 246 21.43 5.92 -7.97
C GLU A 246 22.70 5.09 -7.77
N ASP A 247 22.69 3.83 -8.21
CA ASP A 247 23.84 2.92 -8.18
C ASP A 247 23.67 1.92 -9.34
N SER A 248 24.23 2.27 -10.51
CA SER A 248 24.24 1.50 -11.75
C SER A 248 25.63 0.93 -12.05
N ALA A 249 25.76 0.20 -13.16
CA ALA A 249 27.00 -0.46 -13.57
C ALA A 249 28.14 0.49 -13.94
N ASP A 250 27.81 1.74 -14.25
CA ASP A 250 28.68 2.77 -14.80
C ASP A 250 28.54 4.11 -14.08
N ARG A 251 27.64 4.22 -13.10
CA ARG A 251 27.31 5.47 -12.42
C ARG A 251 26.80 5.27 -11.00
N CYS A 252 27.22 6.10 -10.07
CA CYS A 252 26.62 6.19 -8.73
C CYS A 252 26.32 7.64 -8.38
N THR A 253 25.12 7.90 -7.86
CA THR A 253 24.75 9.21 -7.32
C THR A 253 24.55 9.12 -5.81
N LEU A 254 25.27 9.96 -5.09
CA LEU A 254 25.25 10.09 -3.63
C LEU A 254 24.63 11.43 -3.23
N ILE A 255 23.83 11.43 -2.17
CA ILE A 255 23.35 12.63 -1.47
C ILE A 255 24.00 12.70 -0.10
N THR A 256 24.62 13.85 0.17
CA THR A 256 25.24 14.20 1.45
C THR A 256 24.22 14.71 2.47
N GLY A 257 24.62 14.77 3.76
CA GLY A 257 23.79 15.35 4.83
C GLY A 257 23.48 16.84 4.64
N SER A 258 24.27 17.56 3.84
CA SER A 258 24.06 18.96 3.46
C SER A 258 23.24 19.13 2.16
N GLY A 259 22.80 18.03 1.54
CA GLY A 259 21.96 18.06 0.33
C GLY A 259 22.71 18.15 -0.99
N HIS A 260 24.06 18.16 -0.98
CA HIS A 260 24.85 18.10 -2.21
C HIS A 260 24.73 16.74 -2.88
N GLN A 261 24.66 16.74 -4.22
CA GLN A 261 24.68 15.55 -5.05
C GLN A 261 26.08 15.33 -5.63
N ILE A 262 26.59 14.11 -5.50
CA ILE A 262 27.85 13.69 -6.13
C ILE A 262 27.52 12.58 -7.09
N VAL A 263 27.92 12.75 -8.34
CA VAL A 263 27.76 11.74 -9.38
C VAL A 263 29.15 11.21 -9.70
N LEU A 264 29.34 9.91 -9.54
CA LEU A 264 30.52 9.17 -9.95
C LEU A 264 30.17 8.43 -11.24
N TRP A 265 31.05 8.43 -12.23
CA TRP A 265 30.97 7.62 -13.44
C TRP A 265 32.21 6.76 -13.59
N TRP A 266 32.08 5.53 -14.10
CA TRP A 266 33.22 4.66 -14.38
C TRP A 266 32.94 3.70 -15.55
N GLY A 267 34.00 3.22 -16.22
CA GLY A 267 33.89 2.24 -17.32
C GLY A 267 33.67 0.79 -16.85
N GLU A 268 33.51 -0.17 -17.77
CA GLU A 268 33.14 -1.60 -17.52
C GLU A 268 34.05 -2.42 -16.55
N LYS A 269 35.04 -1.80 -15.89
CA LYS A 269 35.92 -2.44 -14.88
C LYS A 269 36.21 -1.60 -13.63
N GLY A 270 35.58 -0.43 -13.45
CA GLY A 270 35.70 0.37 -12.22
C GLY A 270 37.12 0.86 -11.86
N THR A 271 38.06 0.84 -12.81
CA THR A 271 39.48 1.18 -12.58
C THR A 271 39.78 2.68 -12.69
N ASP A 272 38.99 3.41 -13.49
CA ASP A 272 39.05 4.86 -13.64
C ASP A 272 37.64 5.41 -13.37
N ALA A 273 37.54 6.40 -12.46
CA ALA A 273 36.27 6.99 -12.06
C ALA A 273 36.34 8.52 -12.21
N ASP A 274 35.46 9.07 -13.03
CA ASP A 274 35.23 10.51 -13.14
C ASP A 274 34.10 10.92 -12.19
N TYR A 275 34.09 12.18 -11.74
CA TYR A 275 33.01 12.65 -10.89
C TYR A 275 32.62 14.11 -11.14
N ALA A 276 31.38 14.42 -10.79
CA ALA A 276 30.84 15.77 -10.76
C ALA A 276 30.09 16.00 -9.45
N ILE A 277 30.15 17.25 -9.01
CA ILE A 277 29.41 17.72 -7.86
C ILE A 277 28.41 18.75 -8.36
N HIS A 278 27.15 18.54 -8.00
CA HIS A 278 26.08 19.49 -8.25
C HIS A 278 25.62 20.13 -6.95
N ASN A 279 25.29 21.42 -7.02
CA ASN A 279 24.81 22.26 -5.91
C ASN A 279 25.87 22.57 -4.82
N SER A 280 27.15 22.68 -5.18
CA SER A 280 28.20 23.15 -4.26
C SER A 280 28.16 24.68 -4.10
N PRO A 281 28.47 25.24 -2.90
CA PRO A 281 28.64 26.68 -2.70
C PRO A 281 29.73 27.31 -3.58
N ALA A 282 30.66 26.50 -4.10
CA ALA A 282 31.74 26.90 -4.99
C ALA A 282 31.41 26.81 -6.50
N GLY A 283 30.18 26.40 -6.86
CA GLY A 283 29.76 26.09 -8.24
C GLY A 283 29.96 24.62 -8.60
N ASP A 284 29.39 24.19 -9.73
CA ASP A 284 29.54 22.83 -10.23
C ASP A 284 31.01 22.58 -10.62
N THR A 285 31.62 21.56 -10.02
CA THR A 285 33.02 21.20 -10.24
C THR A 285 33.10 19.81 -10.88
N HIS A 286 33.78 19.74 -12.02
CA HIS A 286 34.19 18.50 -12.68
C HIS A 286 35.67 18.26 -12.41
N ALA A 287 36.02 17.03 -12.05
CA ALA A 287 37.41 16.61 -11.95
C ALA A 287 37.58 15.26 -12.63
N ASP A 288 38.43 15.24 -13.65
CA ASP A 288 38.84 14.04 -14.38
C ASP A 288 40.06 13.45 -13.65
N GLY A 289 39.86 12.34 -12.94
CA GLY A 289 40.90 11.67 -12.16
C GLY A 289 41.39 10.43 -12.88
N THR A 290 42.57 10.48 -13.48
CA THR A 290 43.22 9.27 -14.01
C THR A 290 44.03 8.60 -12.88
N GLY A 291 43.63 7.39 -12.48
CA GLY A 291 44.30 6.56 -11.46
C GLY A 291 43.66 6.54 -10.05
N GLU A 292 43.70 5.37 -9.38
CA GLU A 292 43.06 5.12 -8.08
C GLU A 292 43.50 6.07 -6.94
N SER A 293 44.75 6.53 -6.93
CA SER A 293 45.28 7.40 -5.86
C SER A 293 44.76 8.85 -5.96
N THR A 294 44.57 9.38 -7.16
CA THR A 294 44.17 10.78 -7.38
C THR A 294 42.68 10.99 -7.08
N VAL A 295 41.84 9.98 -7.31
CA VAL A 295 40.42 9.99 -6.96
C VAL A 295 40.22 9.98 -5.44
N LEU A 296 40.98 9.15 -4.70
CA LEU A 296 40.86 9.05 -3.24
C LEU A 296 41.35 10.30 -2.52
N ASP A 297 42.50 10.85 -2.92
CA ASP A 297 43.03 12.09 -2.34
C ASP A 297 42.05 13.26 -2.58
N SER A 298 41.41 13.31 -3.75
CA SER A 298 40.40 14.31 -4.06
C SER A 298 39.11 14.13 -3.26
N VAL A 299 38.66 12.88 -3.08
CA VAL A 299 37.46 12.56 -2.29
C VAL A 299 37.69 12.78 -0.79
N GLU A 300 38.86 12.47 -0.22
CA GLU A 300 39.18 12.76 1.19
C GLU A 300 39.33 14.26 1.47
N GLN A 301 40.02 15.00 0.59
CA GLN A 301 40.08 16.46 0.67
C GLN A 301 38.68 17.07 0.59
N TRP A 302 37.79 16.49 -0.22
CA TRP A 302 36.42 16.94 -0.38
C TRP A 302 35.51 16.55 0.80
N ILE A 303 35.60 15.33 1.37
CA ILE A 303 34.93 14.92 2.62
C ILE A 303 35.25 15.89 3.74
N THR A 304 36.50 16.37 3.77
CA THR A 304 36.97 17.34 4.75
C THR A 304 36.40 18.74 4.49
N ALA A 305 36.19 19.11 3.22
CA ALA A 305 35.64 20.42 2.81
C ALA A 305 34.10 20.49 2.87
N ALA A 306 33.39 19.37 2.85
CA ALA A 306 31.93 19.27 2.85
C ALA A 306 31.29 19.11 4.25
N ARG A 307 32.09 19.19 5.33
CA ARG A 307 31.61 19.33 6.72
C ARG A 307 31.09 20.73 6.99
#